data_AF-A0A518HUK5-F1
#
_entry.id   AF-A0A518HUK5-F1
#
_cell.length_a   1.000
_cell.length_b   1.000
_cell.length_c   1.000
_cell.angle_alpha   90.00
_cell.angle_beta   90.00
_cell.angle_gamma   90.00
#
_symmetry.space_group_name_H-M   'P 1'
#
loop_
_entity.id
_entity.type
_entity.pdbx_description
1 polymer ?
#
loop_
_entity_poly.entity_id
_entity_poly.type
_entity_poly.pdbx_seq_one_letter_code
_entity_poly.pdbx_strand_id
1 'polypeptide(L)'
;MTLLRLAIFVVLSVTTIAIHAEPPPQKTGDVGDEGATQTVKEFLQELQEEKTIILKNRMDAMKKLFDLGNLSLDSFLDAERDYLVAQASPFHAERDEIKALRAIFKNRQRLEKYRVSCFKNGACSEEELTQARLQRLDAHIALISKLPPQATIRKRE
;
A
#
# COMPACT_ATOMS: atom_id res chain seq x y z
N MET A 1 -39.21 22.90 -15.84
CA MET A 1 -39.44 22.94 -14.38
C MET A 1 -38.84 21.67 -13.78
N THR A 2 -37.52 21.67 -13.57
CA THR A 2 -36.86 21.86 -12.26
C THR A 2 -37.19 20.78 -11.23
N LEU A 3 -36.43 19.68 -11.35
CA LEU A 3 -35.66 19.00 -10.29
C LEU A 3 -36.14 19.21 -8.85
N LEU A 4 -36.74 18.15 -8.32
CA LEU A 4 -36.98 17.95 -6.89
C LEU A 4 -36.19 16.70 -6.45
N ARG A 5 -35.58 16.81 -5.26
CA ARG A 5 -34.95 15.74 -4.44
C ARG A 5 -33.48 15.46 -4.80
N LEU A 6 -32.55 15.32 -3.86
CA LEU A 6 -32.66 15.08 -2.43
C LEU A 6 -31.35 15.54 -1.75
N ALA A 7 -31.49 16.13 -0.57
CA ALA A 7 -30.40 16.55 0.28
C ALA A 7 -29.69 15.36 0.94
N ILE A 8 -28.35 15.37 0.95
CA ILE A 8 -27.53 14.75 1.99
C ILE A 8 -26.30 15.65 2.20
N PHE A 9 -26.42 16.62 3.08
CA PHE A 9 -25.26 17.36 3.64
C PHE A 9 -24.76 16.55 4.84
N VAL A 10 -23.65 15.83 4.67
CA VAL A 10 -22.94 15.19 5.78
C VAL A 10 -22.11 16.25 6.48
N VAL A 11 -22.57 16.63 7.66
CA VAL A 11 -21.82 17.45 8.63
C VAL A 11 -20.70 16.59 9.20
N LEU A 12 -19.46 16.85 8.80
CA LEU A 12 -18.27 16.31 9.46
C LEU A 12 -17.89 17.23 10.62
N SER A 13 -18.41 16.90 11.80
CA SER A 13 -17.94 17.44 13.08
C SER A 13 -16.54 16.87 13.38
N VAL A 14 -15.53 17.72 13.24
CA VAL A 14 -14.16 17.46 13.70
C VAL A 14 -14.16 17.52 15.23
N THR A 15 -14.13 16.36 15.88
CA THR A 15 -13.85 16.25 17.31
C THR A 15 -12.35 16.38 17.53
N THR A 16 -11.93 17.57 17.94
CA THR A 16 -10.59 17.86 18.45
C THR A 16 -10.41 17.11 19.77
N ILE A 17 -9.59 16.05 19.79
CA ILE A 17 -9.18 15.38 21.04
C ILE A 17 -8.10 16.25 21.68
N ALA A 18 -8.50 17.05 22.66
CA ALA A 18 -7.57 17.74 23.56
C ALA A 18 -7.02 16.72 24.57
N ILE A 19 -5.75 16.37 24.47
CA ILE A 19 -5.06 15.56 25.47
C ILE A 19 -4.69 16.50 26.63
N HIS A 20 -5.56 16.56 27.63
CA HIS A 20 -5.29 17.23 28.89
C HIS A 20 -4.57 16.23 29.81
N ALA A 21 -3.26 16.44 30.03
CA ALA A 21 -2.48 15.66 30.97
C ALA A 21 -2.59 16.28 32.37
N GLU A 22 -3.48 15.73 33.20
CA GLU A 22 -3.43 15.96 34.64
C GLU A 22 -2.37 15.04 35.28
N PRO A 23 -1.65 15.50 36.32
CA PRO A 23 -0.73 14.65 37.07
C PRO A 23 -1.50 13.70 38.00
N PRO A 24 -1.12 12.42 38.11
CA PRO A 24 -1.92 11.44 38.83
C PRO A 24 -1.75 11.57 40.36
N PRO A 25 -2.83 11.31 41.15
CA PRO A 25 -2.71 11.16 42.58
C PRO A 25 -2.09 9.79 42.92
N GLN A 26 -1.11 9.81 43.82
CA GLN A 26 -0.55 8.60 44.44
C GLN A 26 -1.62 7.91 45.29
N LYS A 27 -1.95 6.66 44.96
CA LYS A 27 -2.50 5.70 45.92
C LYS A 27 -1.95 4.30 45.65
N THR A 28 -1.28 3.81 46.68
CA THR A 28 -0.86 2.43 46.92
C THR A 28 -2.07 1.50 46.97
N GLY A 29 -2.03 0.44 46.18
CA GLY A 29 -3.09 -0.55 46.09
C GLY A 29 -2.69 -1.67 45.15
N ASP A 30 -2.04 -2.67 45.74
CA ASP A 30 -1.66 -3.95 45.14
C ASP A 30 -2.93 -4.66 44.61
N VAL A 31 -3.08 -4.70 43.29
CA VAL A 31 -3.95 -5.62 42.56
C VAL A 31 -3.17 -6.08 41.35
N GLY A 32 -2.72 -7.33 41.38
CA GLY A 32 -2.13 -8.03 40.26
C GLY A 32 -3.11 -8.06 39.08
N ASP A 33 -2.88 -7.18 38.14
CA ASP A 33 -3.30 -7.33 36.75
C ASP A 33 -2.01 -7.28 35.95
N GLU A 34 -1.45 -8.46 35.66
CA GLU A 34 -0.38 -8.62 34.66
C GLU A 34 -1.00 -8.36 33.28
N GLY A 35 -1.49 -7.15 33.06
CA GLY A 35 -1.84 -6.62 31.76
C GLY A 35 -0.53 -6.56 30.99
N ALA A 36 -0.29 -7.57 30.15
CA ALA A 36 0.88 -7.67 29.30
C ALA A 36 1.11 -6.31 28.64
N THR A 37 2.16 -5.62 29.07
CA THR A 37 2.56 -4.33 28.51
C THR A 37 3.14 -4.60 27.14
N GLN A 38 2.23 -4.73 26.16
CA GLN A 38 2.58 -4.90 24.77
C GLN A 38 3.46 -3.72 24.36
N THR A 39 4.64 -4.03 23.87
CA THR A 39 5.57 -2.99 23.44
C THR A 39 4.99 -2.28 22.22
N VAL A 40 5.26 -0.99 22.07
CA VAL A 40 4.83 -0.22 20.88
C VAL A 40 5.25 -0.91 19.58
N LYS A 41 6.36 -1.63 19.59
CA LYS A 41 6.86 -2.41 18.45
C LYS A 41 5.94 -3.59 18.10
N GLU A 42 5.50 -4.35 19.08
CA GLU A 42 4.56 -5.48 18.88
C GLU A 42 3.21 -4.98 18.36
N PHE A 43 2.71 -3.88 18.91
CA PHE A 43 1.46 -3.27 18.43
C PHE A 43 1.57 -2.76 16.98
N LEU A 44 2.69 -2.12 16.62
CA LEU A 44 2.95 -1.71 15.23
C LEU A 44 3.05 -2.90 14.28
N GLN A 45 3.63 -4.02 14.74
CA GLN A 45 3.68 -5.25 13.96
C GLN A 45 2.27 -5.82 13.72
N GLU A 46 1.44 -5.90 14.75
CA GLU A 46 0.04 -6.37 14.62
C GLU A 46 -0.77 -5.50 13.64
N LEU A 47 -0.68 -4.18 13.76
CA LEU A 47 -1.35 -3.27 12.81
C LEU A 47 -0.85 -3.46 11.37
N GLN A 48 0.44 -3.76 11.20
CA GLN A 48 1.01 -4.02 9.89
C GLN A 48 0.55 -5.37 9.31
N GLU A 49 0.42 -6.40 10.15
CA GLU A 49 -0.13 -7.69 9.77
C GLU A 49 -1.61 -7.57 9.37
N GLU A 50 -2.40 -6.86 10.16
CA GLU A 50 -3.81 -6.57 9.87
C GLU A 50 -3.97 -5.81 8.55
N LYS A 51 -3.20 -4.73 8.35
CA LYS A 51 -3.15 -4.00 7.08
C LYS A 51 -2.83 -4.92 5.90
N THR A 52 -1.90 -5.83 6.06
CA THR A 52 -1.49 -6.77 5.01
C THR A 52 -2.63 -7.76 4.68
N ILE A 53 -3.36 -8.25 5.68
CA ILE A 53 -4.53 -9.11 5.50
C ILE A 53 -5.65 -8.36 4.75
N ILE A 54 -5.97 -7.14 5.16
CA ILE A 54 -7.00 -6.31 4.51
C ILE A 54 -6.64 -6.08 3.04
N LEU A 55 -5.39 -5.72 2.76
CA LEU A 55 -4.93 -5.47 1.40
C LEU A 55 -4.89 -6.73 0.55
N LYS A 56 -4.57 -7.89 1.14
CA LYS A 56 -4.67 -9.18 0.45
C LYS A 56 -6.11 -9.48 0.04
N ASN A 57 -7.05 -9.35 0.97
CA ASN A 57 -8.47 -9.59 0.70
C ASN A 57 -9.00 -8.65 -0.39
N ARG A 58 -8.60 -7.36 -0.35
CA ARG A 58 -8.90 -6.39 -1.40
C ARG A 58 -8.31 -6.81 -2.74
N MET A 59 -7.04 -7.21 -2.80
CA MET A 59 -6.40 -7.68 -4.02
C MET A 59 -7.11 -8.91 -4.61
N ASP A 60 -7.46 -9.89 -3.77
CA ASP A 60 -8.17 -11.10 -4.20
C ASP A 60 -9.57 -10.77 -4.75
N ALA A 61 -10.27 -9.82 -4.14
CA ALA A 61 -11.56 -9.34 -4.65
C ALA A 61 -11.39 -8.61 -6.00
N MET A 62 -10.39 -7.73 -6.12
CA MET A 62 -10.10 -7.02 -7.38
C MET A 62 -9.69 -7.98 -8.49
N LYS A 63 -8.94 -9.03 -8.17
CA LYS A 63 -8.59 -10.10 -9.11
C LYS A 63 -9.85 -10.77 -9.66
N LYS A 64 -10.80 -11.15 -8.79
CA LYS A 64 -12.07 -11.76 -9.23
C LYS A 64 -12.84 -10.83 -10.17
N LEU A 65 -12.92 -9.53 -9.84
CA LEU A 65 -13.61 -8.55 -10.70
C LEU A 65 -12.90 -8.35 -12.04
N PHE A 66 -11.57 -8.35 -12.04
CA PHE A 66 -10.74 -8.27 -13.24
C PHE A 66 -10.92 -9.50 -14.14
N ASP A 67 -10.89 -10.70 -13.57
CA ASP A 67 -11.09 -11.97 -14.28
C ASP A 67 -12.49 -12.05 -14.93
N LEU A 68 -13.48 -11.37 -14.33
CA LEU A 68 -14.84 -11.22 -14.88
C LEU A 68 -14.99 -10.09 -15.93
N GLY A 69 -13.93 -9.31 -16.18
CA GLY A 69 -13.96 -8.15 -17.08
C GLY A 69 -14.68 -6.92 -16.51
N ASN A 70 -15.01 -6.92 -15.20
CA ASN A 70 -15.74 -5.85 -14.52
C ASN A 70 -14.82 -4.77 -13.92
N LEU A 71 -13.50 -4.93 -14.05
CA LEU A 71 -12.50 -4.02 -13.49
C LEU A 71 -11.43 -3.72 -14.54
N SER A 72 -10.91 -2.49 -14.54
CA SER A 72 -9.78 -2.13 -15.38
C SER A 72 -8.49 -2.80 -14.89
N LEU A 73 -7.55 -3.00 -15.82
CA LEU A 73 -6.21 -3.50 -15.49
C LEU A 73 -5.51 -2.57 -14.49
N ASP A 74 -5.68 -1.25 -14.62
CA ASP A 74 -5.05 -0.26 -13.73
C ASP A 74 -5.50 -0.46 -12.28
N SER A 75 -6.82 -0.58 -12.04
CA SER A 75 -7.34 -0.77 -10.69
C SER A 75 -6.89 -2.09 -10.06
N PHE A 76 -6.75 -3.15 -10.87
CA PHE A 76 -6.18 -4.40 -10.41
C PHE A 76 -4.69 -4.26 -10.05
N LEU A 77 -3.89 -3.65 -10.93
CA LEU A 77 -2.45 -3.48 -10.72
C LEU A 77 -2.15 -2.53 -9.54
N ASP A 78 -3.00 -1.55 -9.27
CA ASP A 78 -2.89 -0.69 -8.09
C ASP A 78 -3.21 -1.42 -6.79
N ALA A 79 -4.22 -2.29 -6.77
CA ALA A 79 -4.51 -3.12 -5.61
C ALA A 79 -3.37 -4.12 -5.33
N GLU A 80 -2.81 -4.73 -6.38
CA GLU A 80 -1.62 -5.58 -6.27
C GLU A 80 -0.41 -4.77 -5.74
N ARG A 81 -0.19 -3.54 -6.21
CA ARG A 81 0.87 -2.66 -5.71
C ARG A 81 0.71 -2.38 -4.22
N ASP A 82 -0.48 -1.99 -3.77
CA ASP A 82 -0.72 -1.64 -2.37
C ASP A 82 -0.43 -2.83 -1.44
N TYR A 83 -0.88 -4.03 -1.83
CA TYR A 83 -0.58 -5.26 -1.10
C TYR A 83 0.92 -5.57 -1.03
N LEU A 84 1.63 -5.41 -2.15
CA LEU A 84 3.07 -5.68 -2.18
C LEU A 84 3.87 -4.64 -1.39
N VAL A 85 3.46 -3.37 -1.39
CA VAL A 85 4.07 -2.32 -0.56
C VAL A 85 3.89 -2.63 0.93
N ALA A 86 2.72 -3.14 1.32
CA ALA A 86 2.51 -3.57 2.70
C ALA A 86 3.42 -4.77 3.09
N GLN A 87 3.66 -5.71 2.18
CA GLN A 87 4.63 -6.79 2.40
C GLN A 87 6.10 -6.35 2.40
N ALA A 88 6.44 -5.24 1.75
CA ALA A 88 7.79 -4.68 1.76
C ALA A 88 8.09 -3.87 3.05
N SER A 89 7.20 -3.91 4.05
CA SER A 89 7.35 -3.15 5.29
C SER A 89 8.60 -3.60 6.09
N PRO A 90 9.30 -2.67 6.80
CA PRO A 90 10.51 -2.97 7.57
C PRO A 90 10.30 -3.95 8.73
N PHE A 91 9.06 -4.31 9.06
CA PHE A 91 8.73 -5.31 10.06
C PHE A 91 8.86 -6.76 9.55
N HIS A 92 9.10 -6.95 8.25
CA HIS A 92 9.37 -8.26 7.67
C HIS A 92 10.88 -8.53 7.53
N ALA A 93 11.24 -9.81 7.42
CA ALA A 93 12.62 -10.19 7.14
C ALA A 93 13.09 -9.54 5.83
N GLU A 94 14.35 -9.11 5.77
CA GLU A 94 14.95 -8.47 4.60
C GLU A 94 14.76 -9.29 3.31
N ARG A 95 14.76 -10.63 3.43
CA ARG A 95 14.47 -11.54 2.33
C ARG A 95 13.05 -11.38 1.77
N ASP A 96 12.06 -11.18 2.63
CA ASP A 96 10.67 -10.98 2.26
C ASP A 96 10.45 -9.58 1.67
N GLU A 97 11.13 -8.57 2.20
CA GLU A 97 11.16 -7.22 1.62
C GLU A 97 11.70 -7.26 0.18
N ILE A 98 12.86 -7.90 -0.06
CA ILE A 98 13.42 -8.06 -1.41
C ILE A 98 12.46 -8.81 -2.33
N LYS A 99 11.78 -9.86 -1.83
CA LYS A 99 10.79 -10.62 -2.59
C LYS A 99 9.60 -9.75 -3.00
N ALA A 100 9.09 -8.92 -2.07
CA ALA A 100 8.01 -7.98 -2.33
C ALA A 100 8.44 -6.90 -3.33
N LEU A 101 9.63 -6.30 -3.18
CA LEU A 101 10.17 -5.31 -4.11
C LEU A 101 10.34 -5.87 -5.54
N ARG A 102 10.78 -7.13 -5.67
CA ARG A 102 10.83 -7.81 -6.99
C ARG A 102 9.44 -7.95 -7.61
N ALA A 103 8.42 -8.23 -6.81
CA ALA A 103 7.05 -8.31 -7.29
C ALA A 103 6.51 -6.92 -7.70
N ILE A 104 6.80 -5.86 -6.92
CA ILE A 104 6.44 -4.47 -7.25
C ILE A 104 7.06 -4.09 -8.60
N PHE A 105 8.36 -4.36 -8.78
CA PHE A 105 9.05 -4.08 -10.03
C PHE A 105 8.39 -4.80 -11.22
N LYS A 106 8.04 -6.08 -11.09
CA LYS A 106 7.32 -6.82 -12.14
C LYS A 106 5.92 -6.26 -12.43
N ASN A 107 5.20 -5.82 -11.39
CA ASN A 107 3.90 -5.14 -11.56
C ASN A 107 4.06 -3.83 -12.34
N ARG A 108 5.02 -2.97 -11.98
CA ARG A 108 5.26 -1.70 -12.69
C ARG A 108 5.76 -1.88 -14.11
N GLN A 109 6.55 -2.92 -14.37
CA GLN A 109 6.94 -3.28 -15.72
C GLN A 109 5.74 -3.71 -16.58
N ARG A 110 4.77 -4.44 -16.01
CA ARG A 110 3.52 -4.79 -16.71
C ARG A 110 2.69 -3.55 -17.03
N LEU A 111 2.55 -2.64 -16.06
CA LEU A 111 1.83 -1.38 -16.24
C LEU A 111 2.45 -0.53 -17.35
N GLU A 112 3.77 -0.36 -17.37
CA GLU A 112 4.45 0.38 -18.44
C GLU A 112 4.21 -0.26 -19.81
N LYS A 113 4.35 -1.60 -19.94
CA LYS A 113 4.09 -2.30 -21.20
C LYS A 113 2.67 -2.07 -21.71
N TYR A 114 1.69 -2.11 -20.80
CA TYR A 114 0.31 -1.80 -21.12
C TYR A 114 0.15 -0.36 -21.61
N ARG A 115 0.72 0.63 -20.88
CA ARG A 115 0.66 2.05 -21.27
C ARG A 115 1.36 2.35 -22.58
N VAL A 116 2.47 1.67 -22.88
CA VAL A 116 3.11 1.74 -24.21
C VAL A 116 2.15 1.28 -25.31
N SER A 117 1.42 0.18 -25.09
CA SER A 117 0.43 -0.30 -26.05
C SER A 117 -0.74 0.67 -26.21
N CYS A 118 -1.27 1.22 -25.11
CA CYS A 118 -2.36 2.19 -25.16
C CYS A 118 -1.93 3.48 -25.86
N PHE A 119 -0.72 3.98 -25.60
CA PHE A 119 -0.19 5.18 -26.22
C PHE A 119 -0.03 5.00 -27.74
N LYS A 120 0.51 3.87 -28.19
CA LYS A 120 0.60 3.54 -29.63
C LYS A 120 -0.76 3.51 -30.33
N ASN A 121 -1.81 3.16 -29.60
CA ASN A 121 -3.18 3.09 -30.12
C ASN A 121 -3.97 4.41 -29.91
N GLY A 122 -3.34 5.47 -29.38
CA GLY A 122 -4.00 6.75 -29.10
C GLY A 122 -4.97 6.72 -27.91
N ALA A 123 -4.95 5.66 -27.10
CA ALA A 123 -5.86 5.45 -25.97
C ALA A 123 -5.29 5.94 -24.62
N CYS A 124 -4.08 6.48 -24.61
CA CYS A 124 -3.35 6.92 -23.42
C CYS A 124 -2.58 8.20 -23.74
N SER A 125 -2.50 9.13 -22.79
CA SER A 125 -1.71 10.35 -22.96
C SER A 125 -0.21 10.09 -22.77
N GLU A 126 0.63 11.02 -23.23
CA GLU A 126 2.07 10.98 -22.98
C GLU A 126 2.40 11.10 -21.49
N GLU A 127 1.60 11.86 -20.74
CA GLU A 127 1.74 12.03 -19.29
C GLU A 127 1.54 10.70 -18.55
N GLU A 128 0.49 9.94 -18.90
CA GLU A 128 0.22 8.62 -18.32
C GLU A 128 1.35 7.61 -18.61
N LEU A 129 1.88 7.63 -19.84
CA LEU A 129 3.04 6.79 -20.21
C LEU A 129 4.30 7.19 -19.42
N THR A 130 4.54 8.49 -19.28
CA THR A 130 5.68 9.02 -18.52
C THR A 130 5.58 8.67 -17.05
N GLN A 131 4.38 8.77 -16.46
CA GLN A 131 4.13 8.38 -15.08
C GLN A 131 4.39 6.88 -14.86
N ALA A 132 3.96 6.01 -15.78
CA ALA A 132 4.22 4.57 -15.67
C ALA A 132 5.73 4.25 -15.75
N ARG A 133 6.48 4.96 -16.61
CA ARG A 133 7.95 4.85 -16.70
C ARG A 133 8.63 5.26 -15.40
N LEU A 134 8.21 6.39 -14.82
CA LEU A 134 8.72 6.88 -13.54
C LEU A 134 8.49 5.84 -12.44
N GLN A 135 7.27 5.33 -12.30
CA GLN A 135 6.94 4.31 -11.31
C GLN A 135 7.75 3.01 -11.47
N ARG A 136 8.07 2.60 -12.71
CA ARG A 136 8.98 1.46 -12.93
C ARG A 136 10.40 1.79 -12.45
N LEU A 137 10.91 2.98 -12.76
CA LEU A 137 12.25 3.39 -12.35
C LEU A 137 12.35 3.46 -10.82
N ASP A 138 11.37 4.06 -10.14
CA ASP A 138 11.34 4.12 -8.68
C ASP A 138 11.34 2.73 -8.05
N ALA A 139 10.51 1.81 -8.57
CA ALA A 139 10.49 0.42 -8.11
C ALA A 139 11.84 -0.30 -8.35
N HIS A 140 12.53 0.03 -9.43
CA HIS A 140 13.84 -0.54 -9.74
C HIS A 140 14.94 0.00 -8.81
N ILE A 141 14.92 1.31 -8.55
CA ILE A 141 15.85 1.96 -7.61
C ILE A 141 15.64 1.37 -6.21
N ALA A 142 14.39 1.24 -5.75
CA ALA A 142 14.07 0.64 -4.45
C ALA A 142 14.54 -0.82 -4.35
N LEU A 143 14.42 -1.60 -5.43
CA LEU A 143 14.93 -2.96 -5.45
C LEU A 143 16.47 -3.01 -5.39
N ILE A 144 17.15 -2.18 -6.19
CA ILE A 144 18.62 -2.15 -6.24
C ILE A 144 19.21 -1.66 -4.93
N SER A 145 18.61 -0.67 -4.27
CA SER A 145 19.11 -0.11 -3.01
C SER A 145 19.11 -1.11 -1.84
N LYS A 146 18.33 -2.20 -1.97
CA LYS A 146 18.28 -3.30 -1.00
C LYS A 146 19.17 -4.49 -1.37
N LEU A 147 19.81 -4.48 -2.54
CA LEU A 147 20.77 -5.53 -2.89
C LEU A 147 22.12 -5.26 -2.22
N PRO A 148 22.86 -6.32 -1.83
CA PRO A 148 24.20 -6.14 -1.30
C PRO A 148 25.09 -5.45 -2.35
N PRO A 149 26.06 -4.62 -1.93
CA PRO A 149 26.91 -3.85 -2.85
C PRO A 149 27.77 -4.72 -3.78
N GLN A 150 27.93 -6.00 -3.43
CA GLN A 150 28.66 -7.00 -4.24
C GLN A 150 27.77 -7.68 -5.30
N ALA A 151 26.47 -7.37 -5.37
CA ALA A 151 25.58 -7.94 -6.36
C ALA A 151 25.94 -7.45 -7.77
N THR A 152 26.18 -8.37 -8.70
CA THR A 152 26.44 -8.05 -10.10
C THR A 152 25.13 -7.88 -10.86
N ILE A 153 24.88 -6.69 -11.39
CA ILE A 153 23.73 -6.40 -12.23
C ILE A 153 24.14 -6.57 -13.70
N ARG A 154 23.63 -7.62 -14.36
CA ARG A 154 23.77 -7.74 -15.82
C ARG A 154 22.73 -6.83 -16.48
N LYS A 155 23.20 -5.80 -17.19
CA LYS A 155 22.35 -5.08 -18.15
C LYS A 155 21.95 -6.09 -19.23
N ARG A 156 20.66 -6.42 -19.34
CA ARG A 156 20.15 -7.06 -20.55
C ARG A 156 20.09 -5.97 -21.62
N GLU A 157 20.85 -6.19 -22.68
CA GLU A 157 20.75 -5.44 -23.95
C GLU A 157 19.36 -5.57 -24.56
#